data_AF-A0A267T4P0-F1
#
_entry.id   AF-A0A267T4P0-F1
#
_cell.length_a   1.000
_cell.length_b   1.000
_cell.length_c   1.000
_cell.angle_alpha   90.00
_cell.angle_beta   90.00
_cell.angle_gamma   90.00
#
_symmetry.space_group_name_H-M   'P 1'
#
loop_
_entity.id
_entity.type
_entity.pdbx_description
1 polymer ?
#
loop_
_entity_poly.entity_id
_entity_poly.type
_entity_poly.pdbx_seq_one_letter_code
_entity_poly.pdbx_strand_id
1 'polypeptide(L)'
;MIQNNEEDEFDIIKVHGNTPQQMALIYRPRILISILGRGVGKTTGITVYRVWDIINIMPGCLFLLGCDSFKHLTTVILPALFTGLSKYGMEKNVNYWIDEFPPEGIPKPLQVITNPKGFVFFDTGAAMVYVSTNFQSHFNGMSVDAIIWEEAKLLKWDRVKEVNLMNRGQLEYFGDRYCHHSVTVVSDMSDDPEHWMYQYYDRVDAELLQLIASLSFKQWKLRKKLIESKNKRLTKQLESEIEDLEQRLHFFRSKAVMVMEYSSIQNMHVLGYDTIKEFLTNPVSDVMLNVLSIRPTKGLRYYYMYLDREKHGFSGINWDYVQKKNALDKWDYQYTTGDDINKELVLCFDWNNNVISLAVGQQQTKNGRKRLRLLNIFYSMLGPGQGIQDVVRQFEEFYKARKYKKVTIVYDTTGDFVDASRAVPYWKEARDSFSKDWFVGAQKYKVTSHDERFRMWAEVMNGTGPFCFEFETELCHNFYKAAKAVKRKTSKKWKIVDKRRQKKALVTIIEKDKSSETDKKGTKIPLEEQSHITEAVDGLMVYFFQENTLGQKFNFKIR
;
A
#
# COMPACT_ATOMS: atom_id res chain seq x y z
N MET A 1 -35.14 -45.55 8.11
CA MET A 1 -36.58 -45.47 7.81
C MET A 1 -36.92 -44.00 7.71
N ILE A 2 -37.06 -43.46 6.50
CA ILE A 2 -37.43 -42.06 6.28
C ILE A 2 -38.95 -42.06 6.12
N GLN A 3 -39.63 -41.43 7.08
CA GLN A 3 -41.06 -41.17 6.97
C GLN A 3 -41.26 -40.20 5.80
N ASN A 4 -41.95 -40.68 4.77
CA ASN A 4 -42.61 -39.84 3.79
C ASN A 4 -43.68 -39.04 4.51
N ASN A 5 -43.46 -37.74 4.72
CA ASN A 5 -44.53 -36.80 5.01
C ASN A 5 -44.46 -35.65 4.00
N GLU A 6 -45.60 -35.46 3.35
CA GLU A 6 -46.22 -34.19 2.95
C GLU A 6 -45.35 -33.14 2.23
N GLU A 7 -45.69 -32.88 0.95
CA GLU A 7 -45.30 -31.74 0.11
C GLU A 7 -44.03 -31.00 0.56
N ASP A 8 -42.86 -31.41 0.06
CA ASP A 8 -41.60 -30.66 0.21
C ASP A 8 -41.74 -29.28 -0.49
N GLU A 9 -42.39 -28.34 0.19
CA GLU A 9 -42.42 -26.94 -0.18
C GLU A 9 -41.00 -26.40 0.09
N PHE A 10 -40.27 -26.08 -0.98
CA PHE A 10 -38.95 -25.49 -0.84
C PHE A 10 -39.08 -24.16 -0.07
N ASP A 11 -38.48 -24.05 1.11
CA ASP A 11 -38.33 -22.77 1.80
C ASP A 11 -37.31 -21.90 1.04
N ILE A 12 -37.82 -21.03 0.16
CA ILE A 12 -36.99 -20.15 -0.66
C ILE A 12 -36.67 -18.86 0.09
N ILE A 13 -35.45 -18.79 0.64
CA ILE A 13 -34.91 -17.55 1.22
C ILE A 13 -34.29 -16.70 0.10
N LYS A 14 -34.84 -15.50 -0.11
CA LYS A 14 -34.27 -14.51 -1.05
C LYS A 14 -33.26 -13.63 -0.33
N VAL A 15 -31.97 -13.84 -0.61
CA VAL A 15 -30.88 -13.00 -0.11
C VAL A 15 -30.39 -12.07 -1.21
N HIS A 16 -30.35 -10.77 -0.91
CA HIS A 16 -29.77 -9.77 -1.81
C HIS A 16 -28.23 -9.89 -1.83
N GLY A 17 -27.65 -9.97 -3.02
CA GLY A 17 -26.20 -9.93 -3.23
C GLY A 17 -25.82 -8.91 -4.31
N ASN A 18 -24.80 -8.09 -4.08
CA ASN A 18 -24.26 -7.21 -5.11
C ASN A 18 -23.38 -7.97 -6.12
N THR A 19 -22.94 -7.31 -7.19
CA THR A 19 -22.14 -7.92 -8.27
C THR A 19 -20.97 -8.77 -7.75
N PRO A 20 -20.03 -8.27 -6.91
CA PRO A 20 -18.92 -9.10 -6.43
C PRO A 20 -19.38 -10.32 -5.62
N GLN A 21 -20.45 -10.19 -4.83
CA GLN A 21 -21.00 -11.31 -4.06
C GLN A 21 -21.61 -12.37 -4.98
N GLN A 22 -22.35 -11.95 -6.00
CA GLN A 22 -22.91 -12.86 -7.01
C GLN A 22 -21.80 -13.57 -7.80
N MET A 23 -20.72 -12.86 -8.15
CA MET A 23 -19.59 -13.47 -8.85
C MET A 23 -18.94 -14.55 -7.99
N ALA A 24 -18.63 -14.27 -6.72
CA ALA A 24 -18.09 -15.29 -5.81
C ALA A 24 -19.00 -16.53 -5.71
N LEU A 25 -20.33 -16.33 -5.64
CA LEU A 25 -21.36 -17.38 -5.62
C LEU A 25 -21.44 -18.20 -6.92
N ILE A 26 -21.20 -17.59 -8.08
CA ILE A 26 -21.26 -18.27 -9.37
C ILE A 26 -20.02 -19.14 -9.56
N TYR A 27 -18.83 -18.58 -9.35
CA TYR A 27 -17.58 -19.28 -9.65
C TYR A 27 -17.22 -20.29 -8.57
N ARG A 28 -17.37 -19.95 -7.28
CA ARG A 28 -17.04 -20.82 -6.13
C ARG A 28 -15.66 -21.50 -6.27
N PRO A 29 -14.57 -20.77 -6.58
CA PRO A 29 -13.26 -21.37 -6.85
C PRO A 29 -12.58 -21.84 -5.56
N ARG A 30 -11.69 -22.83 -5.67
CA ARG A 30 -10.87 -23.28 -4.52
C ARG A 30 -10.04 -22.14 -3.94
N ILE A 31 -9.40 -21.33 -4.78
CA ILE A 31 -8.68 -20.14 -4.33
C ILE A 31 -9.42 -18.88 -4.80
N LEU A 32 -9.86 -18.06 -3.85
CA LEU A 32 -10.57 -16.82 -4.10
C LEU A 32 -9.83 -15.64 -3.47
N ILE A 33 -9.35 -14.70 -4.28
CA ILE A 33 -8.77 -13.43 -3.82
C ILE A 33 -9.73 -12.30 -4.16
N SER A 34 -10.30 -11.68 -3.13
CA SER A 34 -11.33 -10.65 -3.24
C SER A 34 -10.82 -9.31 -2.74
N ILE A 35 -10.44 -8.43 -3.66
CA ILE A 35 -9.95 -7.09 -3.39
C ILE A 35 -11.09 -6.10 -3.64
N LEU A 36 -11.78 -5.71 -2.57
CA LEU A 36 -13.04 -5.00 -2.65
C LEU A 36 -12.96 -3.67 -1.90
N GLY A 37 -13.57 -2.63 -2.48
CA GLY A 37 -13.65 -1.31 -1.85
C GLY A 37 -14.41 -1.32 -0.52
N ARG A 38 -14.38 -0.19 0.17
CA ARG A 38 -15.09 0.02 1.42
C ARG A 38 -16.60 -0.08 1.22
N GLY A 39 -17.28 -0.67 2.18
CA GLY A 39 -18.74 -0.77 2.14
C GLY A 39 -19.31 -1.72 1.09
N VAL A 40 -18.48 -2.54 0.39
CA VAL A 40 -18.95 -3.56 -0.57
C VAL A 40 -19.62 -4.75 0.13
N GLY A 41 -19.46 -4.94 1.44
CA GLY A 41 -19.98 -6.14 2.12
C GLY A 41 -19.07 -7.36 1.92
N LYS A 42 -17.79 -7.16 2.24
CA LYS A 42 -16.72 -8.18 2.24
C LYS A 42 -17.08 -9.38 3.12
N THR A 43 -17.13 -9.15 4.43
CA THR A 43 -17.42 -10.19 5.42
C THR A 43 -18.88 -10.63 5.35
N THR A 44 -19.83 -9.69 5.27
CA THR A 44 -21.28 -9.98 5.24
C THR A 44 -21.78 -10.66 3.96
N GLY A 45 -20.91 -10.82 2.95
CA GLY A 45 -21.24 -11.43 1.68
C GLY A 45 -20.27 -12.54 1.30
N ILE A 46 -19.03 -12.17 0.93
CA ILE A 46 -18.03 -13.13 0.41
C ILE A 46 -17.66 -14.17 1.47
N THR A 47 -17.32 -13.71 2.68
CA THR A 47 -16.92 -14.60 3.77
C THR A 47 -18.09 -15.46 4.23
N VAL A 48 -19.29 -14.89 4.39
CA VAL A 48 -20.51 -15.63 4.73
C VAL A 48 -20.80 -16.75 3.75
N TYR A 49 -20.80 -16.44 2.45
CA TYR A 49 -20.99 -17.43 1.39
C TYR A 49 -19.94 -18.56 1.48
N ARG A 50 -18.67 -18.21 1.70
CA ARG A 50 -17.60 -19.20 1.83
C ARG A 50 -17.78 -20.09 3.06
N VAL A 51 -18.16 -19.51 4.20
CA VAL A 51 -18.44 -20.26 5.42
C VAL A 51 -19.61 -21.21 5.21
N TRP A 52 -20.70 -20.72 4.60
CA TRP A 52 -21.87 -21.53 4.24
C TRP A 52 -21.49 -22.73 3.38
N ASP A 53 -20.66 -22.53 2.36
CA ASP A 53 -20.18 -23.62 1.52
C ASP A 53 -19.34 -24.64 2.27
N ILE A 54 -18.41 -24.17 3.10
CA ILE A 54 -17.52 -25.06 3.85
C ILE A 54 -18.33 -25.96 4.78
N ILE A 55 -19.24 -25.39 5.58
CA ILE A 55 -19.96 -26.16 6.61
C ILE A 55 -20.96 -27.16 6.00
N ASN A 56 -21.57 -26.83 4.85
CA ASN A 56 -22.56 -27.69 4.20
C ASN A 56 -21.94 -28.74 3.27
N ILE A 57 -20.78 -28.46 2.67
CA ILE A 57 -20.11 -29.40 1.75
C ILE A 57 -19.14 -30.32 2.50
N MET A 58 -18.57 -29.83 3.61
CA MET A 58 -17.64 -30.57 4.46
C MET A 58 -18.15 -30.61 5.91
N PRO A 59 -19.30 -31.26 6.17
CA PRO A 59 -19.82 -31.40 7.53
C PRO A 59 -18.80 -32.13 8.41
N GLY A 60 -18.54 -31.62 9.61
CA GLY A 60 -17.52 -32.16 10.52
C GLY A 60 -16.10 -31.61 10.32
N CYS A 61 -15.85 -30.76 9.32
CA CYS A 61 -14.50 -30.22 9.05
C CYS A 61 -14.01 -29.23 10.12
N LEU A 62 -12.70 -28.97 10.12
CA LEU A 62 -12.10 -27.86 10.86
C LEU A 62 -11.55 -26.84 9.88
N PHE A 63 -11.98 -25.58 9.94
CA PHE A 63 -11.45 -24.51 9.08
C PHE A 63 -11.03 -23.26 9.86
N LEU A 64 -10.23 -22.40 9.23
CA LEU A 64 -9.62 -21.25 9.87
C LEU A 64 -10.17 -19.93 9.34
N LEU A 65 -10.47 -18.99 10.24
CA LEU A 65 -10.70 -17.58 9.94
C LEU A 65 -9.59 -16.73 10.58
N GLY A 66 -8.76 -16.12 9.76
CA GLY A 66 -7.57 -15.38 10.18
C GLY A 66 -7.65 -13.89 9.90
N CYS A 67 -7.09 -13.09 10.80
CA CYS A 67 -6.94 -11.63 10.67
C CYS A 67 -5.63 -11.16 11.33
N ASP A 68 -5.18 -9.93 11.08
CA ASP A 68 -3.97 -9.43 11.73
C ASP A 68 -4.17 -9.24 13.26
N SER A 69 -5.32 -8.74 13.69
CA SER A 69 -5.59 -8.38 15.09
C SER A 69 -6.74 -9.18 15.70
N PHE A 70 -6.48 -9.84 16.84
CA PHE A 70 -7.50 -10.61 17.56
C PHE A 70 -8.67 -9.73 18.01
N LYS A 71 -8.38 -8.49 18.46
CA LYS A 71 -9.42 -7.53 18.82
C LYS A 71 -10.30 -7.19 17.61
N HIS A 72 -9.69 -6.91 16.46
CA HIS A 72 -10.47 -6.59 15.26
C HIS A 72 -11.32 -7.77 14.79
N LEU A 73 -10.76 -8.98 14.84
CA LEU A 73 -11.45 -10.22 14.52
C LEU A 73 -12.71 -10.41 15.38
N THR A 74 -12.60 -10.26 16.70
CA THR A 74 -13.72 -10.50 17.63
C THR A 74 -14.72 -9.35 17.71
N THR A 75 -14.29 -8.08 17.53
CA THR A 75 -15.20 -6.93 17.67
C THR A 75 -15.80 -6.45 16.35
N VAL A 76 -15.26 -6.85 15.19
CA VAL A 76 -15.71 -6.38 13.88
C VAL A 76 -16.06 -7.53 12.94
N ILE A 77 -15.12 -8.45 12.71
CA ILE A 77 -15.28 -9.50 11.68
C ILE A 77 -16.32 -10.53 12.11
N LEU A 78 -16.20 -11.11 13.31
CA LEU A 78 -17.17 -12.11 13.81
C LEU A 78 -18.61 -11.55 13.88
N PRO A 79 -18.88 -10.37 14.47
CA PRO A 79 -20.22 -9.79 14.45
C PRO A 79 -20.78 -9.59 13.03
N ALA A 80 -19.96 -9.14 12.09
CA ALA A 80 -20.36 -8.98 10.69
C ALA A 80 -20.65 -10.32 10.00
N LEU A 81 -19.84 -11.35 10.27
CA LEU A 81 -20.06 -12.71 9.78
C LEU A 81 -21.41 -13.25 10.26
N PHE A 82 -21.69 -13.18 11.55
CA PHE A 82 -22.95 -13.71 12.12
C PHE A 82 -24.18 -12.92 11.68
N THR A 83 -24.06 -11.58 11.54
CA THR A 83 -25.11 -10.75 10.94
C THR A 83 -25.39 -11.12 9.47
N GLY A 84 -24.36 -11.61 8.77
CA GLY A 84 -24.53 -12.15 7.42
C GLY A 84 -25.18 -13.53 7.43
N LEU A 85 -24.73 -14.45 8.29
CA LEU A 85 -25.28 -15.80 8.42
C LEU A 85 -26.75 -15.80 8.87
N SER A 86 -27.18 -14.83 9.68
CA SER A 86 -28.59 -14.69 10.07
C SER A 86 -29.51 -14.40 8.88
N LYS A 87 -28.99 -13.80 7.78
CA LYS A 87 -29.76 -13.64 6.53
C LYS A 87 -30.01 -14.95 5.79
N TYR A 88 -29.23 -15.97 6.12
CA TYR A 88 -29.39 -17.34 5.64
C TYR A 88 -30.15 -18.21 6.65
N GLY A 89 -30.76 -17.60 7.68
CA GLY A 89 -31.56 -18.30 8.68
C GLY A 89 -30.76 -18.94 9.82
N MET A 90 -29.46 -18.67 9.94
CA MET A 90 -28.66 -19.22 11.03
C MET A 90 -28.79 -18.41 12.32
N GLU A 91 -29.07 -19.09 13.42
CA GLU A 91 -29.24 -18.49 14.73
C GLU A 91 -28.20 -19.01 15.75
N LYS A 92 -27.75 -18.10 16.62
CA LYS A 92 -26.84 -18.45 17.71
C LYS A 92 -27.55 -19.41 18.66
N ASN A 93 -26.84 -20.42 19.14
CA ASN A 93 -27.31 -21.50 20.00
C ASN A 93 -28.32 -22.46 19.37
N VAL A 94 -28.60 -22.30 18.07
CA VAL A 94 -29.41 -23.23 17.28
C VAL A 94 -28.54 -23.87 16.21
N ASN A 95 -27.90 -23.03 15.39
CA ASN A 95 -27.05 -23.47 14.28
C ASN A 95 -25.56 -23.30 14.58
N TYR A 96 -25.20 -22.43 15.52
CA TYR A 96 -23.81 -22.24 15.90
C TYR A 96 -23.61 -21.81 17.36
N TRP A 97 -22.47 -22.19 17.94
CA TRP A 97 -22.06 -21.91 19.32
C TRP A 97 -20.66 -21.29 19.31
N ILE A 98 -20.43 -20.26 20.13
CA ILE A 98 -19.18 -19.49 20.12
C ILE A 98 -18.50 -19.66 21.47
N ASP A 99 -17.23 -20.08 21.46
CA ASP A 99 -16.41 -20.24 22.67
C ASP A 99 -16.97 -21.22 23.71
N GLU A 100 -17.88 -22.09 23.27
CA GLU A 100 -18.56 -23.12 24.05
C GLU A 100 -18.88 -24.31 23.14
N PHE A 101 -18.92 -25.51 23.71
CA PHE A 101 -19.32 -26.70 22.96
C PHE A 101 -20.83 -26.67 22.71
N PRO A 102 -21.30 -27.25 21.58
CA PRO A 102 -22.73 -27.46 21.36
C PRO A 102 -23.31 -28.43 22.40
N PRO A 103 -24.64 -28.39 22.65
CA PRO A 103 -25.31 -29.34 23.52
C PRO A 103 -25.20 -30.78 22.98
N GLU A 104 -25.49 -31.75 23.84
CA GLU A 104 -25.56 -33.16 23.43
C GLU A 104 -26.57 -33.36 22.28
N GLY A 105 -26.26 -34.29 21.38
CA GLY A 105 -27.08 -34.60 20.19
C GLY A 105 -26.67 -33.82 18.93
N ILE A 106 -25.89 -32.75 19.05
CA ILE A 106 -25.31 -32.07 17.89
C ILE A 106 -24.05 -32.82 17.41
N PRO A 107 -23.88 -33.04 16.09
CA PRO A 107 -22.67 -33.61 15.52
C PRO A 107 -21.40 -32.89 15.99
N LYS A 108 -20.32 -33.64 16.23
CA LYS A 108 -19.03 -33.10 16.64
C LYS A 108 -18.09 -33.00 15.44
N PRO A 109 -17.10 -32.09 15.50
CA PRO A 109 -16.01 -32.07 14.52
C PRO A 109 -15.27 -33.40 14.51
N LEU A 110 -14.86 -33.80 13.31
CA LEU A 110 -14.10 -35.03 13.08
C LEU A 110 -12.74 -34.97 13.79
N GLN A 111 -12.13 -33.79 13.84
CA GLN A 111 -10.96 -33.54 14.69
C GLN A 111 -11.39 -33.22 16.12
N VAL A 112 -10.80 -33.92 17.09
CA VAL A 112 -11.08 -33.70 18.52
C VAL A 112 -10.57 -32.32 18.96
N ILE A 113 -11.48 -31.50 19.48
CA ILE A 113 -11.19 -30.20 20.10
C ILE A 113 -11.40 -30.33 21.61
N THR A 114 -10.37 -30.02 22.39
CA THR A 114 -10.38 -30.15 23.86
C THR A 114 -10.75 -28.86 24.59
N ASN A 115 -10.56 -27.70 23.95
CA ASN A 115 -10.89 -26.39 24.48
C ASN A 115 -11.75 -25.62 23.47
N PRO A 116 -12.99 -25.22 23.81
CA PRO A 116 -13.86 -24.53 22.88
C PRO A 116 -13.51 -23.05 22.69
N LYS A 117 -12.62 -22.47 23.51
CA LYS A 117 -12.20 -21.06 23.38
C LYS A 117 -11.44 -20.83 22.08
N GLY A 118 -11.85 -19.80 21.33
CA GLY A 118 -11.29 -19.50 20.01
C GLY A 118 -11.98 -20.25 18.86
N PHE A 119 -13.12 -20.90 19.13
CA PHE A 119 -13.86 -21.68 18.14
C PHE A 119 -15.31 -21.23 18.01
N VAL A 120 -15.84 -21.46 16.80
CA VAL A 120 -17.26 -21.45 16.50
C VAL A 120 -17.64 -22.86 16.03
N PHE A 121 -18.55 -23.51 16.72
CA PHE A 121 -19.08 -24.83 16.34
C PHE A 121 -20.37 -24.65 15.57
N PHE A 122 -20.60 -25.47 14.55
CA PHE A 122 -21.81 -25.46 13.73
C PHE A 122 -22.61 -26.75 13.94
N ASP A 123 -23.92 -26.69 13.70
CA ASP A 123 -24.87 -27.81 13.76
C ASP A 123 -24.56 -28.93 12.76
N THR A 124 -23.85 -28.63 11.68
CA THR A 124 -23.27 -29.58 10.71
C THR A 124 -22.11 -30.41 11.29
N GLY A 125 -21.69 -30.12 12.51
CA GLY A 125 -20.48 -30.67 13.13
C GLY A 125 -19.19 -29.99 12.68
N ALA A 126 -19.24 -29.06 11.73
CA ALA A 126 -18.06 -28.28 11.38
C ALA A 126 -17.62 -27.36 12.54
N ALA A 127 -16.34 -27.01 12.59
CA ALA A 127 -15.82 -26.01 13.50
C ALA A 127 -14.93 -25.00 12.76
N MET A 128 -15.04 -23.73 13.17
CA MET A 128 -14.17 -22.65 12.72
C MET A 128 -13.26 -22.21 13.86
N VAL A 129 -11.96 -22.34 13.70
CA VAL A 129 -10.99 -21.69 14.58
C VAL A 129 -10.76 -20.27 14.09
N TYR A 130 -10.84 -19.27 14.97
CA TYR A 130 -10.59 -17.88 14.61
C TYR A 130 -9.31 -17.37 15.28
N VAL A 131 -8.37 -16.88 14.47
CA VAL A 131 -6.98 -16.64 14.88
C VAL A 131 -6.45 -15.28 14.43
N SER A 132 -5.48 -14.77 15.19
CA SER A 132 -4.73 -13.56 14.85
C SER A 132 -3.27 -13.87 14.54
N THR A 133 -2.75 -13.37 13.43
CA THR A 133 -1.34 -13.60 13.04
C THR A 133 -0.33 -12.96 14.01
N ASN A 134 -0.77 -12.05 14.88
CA ASN A 134 0.08 -11.42 15.90
C ASN A 134 0.23 -12.26 17.18
N PHE A 135 -0.57 -13.32 17.37
CA PHE A 135 -0.50 -14.20 18.54
C PHE A 135 0.08 -15.58 18.16
N GLN A 136 1.41 -15.72 18.30
CA GLN A 136 2.18 -16.90 17.84
C GLN A 136 1.80 -18.25 18.47
N SER A 137 1.13 -18.28 19.62
CA SER A 137 1.13 -19.45 20.50
C SER A 137 0.20 -20.62 20.11
N HIS A 138 -0.57 -20.54 19.01
CA HIS A 138 -1.64 -21.53 18.74
C HIS A 138 -1.55 -22.26 17.37
N PHE A 139 -0.52 -22.01 16.56
CA PHE A 139 -0.49 -22.50 15.16
C PHE A 139 0.11 -23.91 14.97
N ASN A 140 0.96 -24.38 15.90
CA ASN A 140 1.89 -25.49 15.63
C ASN A 140 1.32 -26.92 15.74
N GLY A 141 0.00 -27.10 15.81
CA GLY A 141 -0.59 -28.44 16.01
C GLY A 141 -1.91 -28.73 15.31
N MET A 142 -2.57 -27.75 14.70
CA MET A 142 -3.86 -27.98 14.04
C MET A 142 -3.66 -28.26 12.54
N SER A 143 -4.53 -29.11 11.99
CA SER A 143 -4.64 -29.37 10.56
C SER A 143 -6.05 -28.96 10.16
N VAL A 144 -6.16 -27.98 9.28
CA VAL A 144 -7.43 -27.41 8.83
C VAL A 144 -7.73 -27.81 7.39
N ASP A 145 -9.00 -27.81 7.02
CA ASP A 145 -9.54 -28.18 5.71
C ASP A 145 -9.77 -26.98 4.80
N ALA A 146 -9.80 -25.76 5.35
CA ALA A 146 -9.93 -24.54 4.59
C ALA A 146 -9.40 -23.34 5.39
N ILE A 147 -9.02 -22.27 4.68
CA ILE A 147 -8.53 -21.04 5.28
C ILE A 147 -9.25 -19.83 4.67
N ILE A 148 -9.68 -18.91 5.53
CA ILE A 148 -10.22 -17.61 5.16
C ILE A 148 -9.37 -16.53 5.83
N TRP A 149 -8.84 -15.60 5.04
CA TRP A 149 -8.08 -14.44 5.49
C TRP A 149 -8.92 -13.17 5.30
N GLU A 150 -9.17 -12.47 6.40
CA GLU A 150 -9.80 -11.15 6.43
C GLU A 150 -8.74 -10.06 6.61
N GLU A 151 -9.00 -8.88 6.04
CA GLU A 151 -8.09 -7.72 6.07
C GLU A 151 -6.67 -8.04 5.57
N ALA A 152 -6.57 -8.83 4.52
CA ALA A 152 -5.31 -9.43 4.09
C ALA A 152 -4.18 -8.46 3.68
N LYS A 153 -4.48 -7.21 3.32
CA LYS A 153 -3.49 -6.13 3.12
C LYS A 153 -2.64 -5.83 4.36
N LEU A 154 -3.11 -6.21 5.55
CA LEU A 154 -2.40 -6.04 6.82
C LEU A 154 -1.54 -7.26 7.17
N LEU A 155 -1.76 -8.39 6.50
CA LEU A 155 -1.08 -9.65 6.80
C LEU A 155 0.30 -9.70 6.17
N LYS A 156 1.31 -10.04 6.98
CA LYS A 156 2.67 -10.29 6.52
C LYS A 156 2.75 -11.64 5.80
N TRP A 157 3.31 -11.64 4.59
CA TRP A 157 3.33 -12.84 3.73
C TRP A 157 3.98 -14.06 4.41
N ASP A 158 5.07 -13.89 5.13
CA ASP A 158 5.75 -15.01 5.79
C ASP A 158 4.88 -15.68 6.87
N ARG A 159 4.04 -14.90 7.56
CA ARG A 159 3.06 -15.45 8.51
C ARG A 159 1.92 -16.17 7.80
N VAL A 160 1.44 -15.61 6.68
CA VAL A 160 0.40 -16.27 5.87
C VAL A 160 0.91 -17.60 5.35
N LYS A 161 2.16 -17.69 4.86
CA LYS A 161 2.76 -18.97 4.43
C LYS A 161 2.81 -19.98 5.57
N GLU A 162 3.32 -19.57 6.72
CA GLU A 162 3.44 -20.41 7.92
C GLU A 162 2.09 -21.02 8.31
N VAL A 163 1.05 -20.20 8.41
CA VAL A 163 -0.30 -20.66 8.75
C VAL A 163 -0.93 -21.47 7.62
N ASN A 164 -0.68 -21.14 6.35
CA ASN A 164 -1.20 -21.91 5.22
C ASN A 164 -0.69 -23.36 5.20
N LEU A 165 0.46 -23.65 5.82
CA LEU A 165 0.94 -25.04 5.96
C LEU A 165 0.02 -25.90 6.83
N MET A 166 -0.84 -25.29 7.65
CA MET A 166 -1.87 -25.99 8.42
C MET A 166 -3.00 -26.53 7.54
N ASN A 167 -3.13 -26.05 6.30
CA ASN A 167 -4.18 -26.47 5.36
C ASN A 167 -3.88 -27.86 4.77
N ARG A 168 -3.99 -28.88 5.63
CA ARG A 168 -3.60 -30.27 5.38
C ARG A 168 -4.52 -31.27 6.10
N GLY A 169 -5.69 -30.82 6.54
CA GLY A 169 -6.69 -31.65 7.20
C GLY A 169 -7.26 -32.73 6.27
N GLN A 170 -7.75 -33.81 6.88
CA GLN A 170 -8.86 -34.69 6.48
C GLN A 170 -9.05 -35.04 4.99
N LEU A 171 -7.97 -35.35 4.28
CA LEU A 171 -8.00 -35.70 2.86
C LEU A 171 -8.90 -36.92 2.58
N GLU A 172 -8.91 -37.88 3.49
CA GLU A 172 -9.69 -39.12 3.42
C GLU A 172 -11.22 -38.89 3.45
N TYR A 173 -11.68 -37.74 3.95
CA TYR A 173 -13.10 -37.41 4.04
C TYR A 173 -13.55 -36.44 2.93
N PHE A 174 -12.70 -35.47 2.57
CA PHE A 174 -13.11 -34.33 1.75
C PHE A 174 -12.29 -34.12 0.47
N GLY A 175 -11.38 -35.04 0.11
CA GLY A 175 -10.45 -34.85 -1.01
C GLY A 175 -11.10 -34.58 -2.38
N ASP A 176 -12.36 -34.95 -2.57
CA ASP A 176 -13.16 -34.71 -3.77
C ASP A 176 -13.94 -33.38 -3.75
N ARG A 177 -13.98 -32.67 -2.63
CA ARG A 177 -14.73 -31.42 -2.43
C ARG A 177 -13.87 -30.20 -2.78
N TYR A 178 -14.37 -29.28 -3.60
CA TYR A 178 -13.59 -28.07 -3.96
C TYR A 178 -13.31 -27.12 -2.79
N CYS A 179 -14.11 -27.18 -1.72
CA CYS A 179 -13.87 -26.43 -0.50
C CYS A 179 -12.66 -26.95 0.28
N HIS A 180 -12.24 -28.19 0.01
CA HIS A 180 -11.11 -28.81 0.69
C HIS A 180 -9.79 -28.21 0.24
N HIS A 181 -8.97 -27.88 1.22
CA HIS A 181 -7.79 -27.03 1.14
C HIS A 181 -8.03 -25.76 0.34
N SER A 182 -9.22 -25.17 0.48
CA SER A 182 -9.55 -23.90 -0.15
C SER A 182 -8.90 -22.74 0.61
N VAL A 183 -8.60 -21.67 -0.11
CA VAL A 183 -8.05 -20.43 0.46
C VAL A 183 -8.86 -19.26 -0.05
N THR A 184 -9.50 -18.55 0.87
CA THR A 184 -10.23 -17.32 0.57
C THR A 184 -9.52 -16.15 1.20
N VAL A 185 -9.32 -15.08 0.44
CA VAL A 185 -8.67 -13.86 0.89
C VAL A 185 -9.61 -12.71 0.59
N VAL A 186 -9.91 -11.92 1.60
CA VAL A 186 -10.83 -10.79 1.51
C VAL A 186 -10.11 -9.55 2.06
N SER A 187 -10.01 -8.49 1.25
CA SER A 187 -9.30 -7.27 1.65
C SER A 187 -9.69 -6.03 0.84
N ASP A 188 -9.30 -4.85 1.31
CA ASP A 188 -9.19 -3.68 0.44
C ASP A 188 -7.91 -3.77 -0.43
N MET A 189 -7.79 -2.87 -1.40
CA MET A 189 -6.55 -2.68 -2.17
C MET A 189 -5.38 -2.34 -1.23
N SER A 190 -4.25 -3.02 -1.44
CA SER A 190 -3.01 -2.69 -0.73
C SER A 190 -2.34 -1.48 -1.38
N ASP A 191 -1.73 -0.62 -0.56
CA ASP A 191 -0.88 0.47 -1.04
C ASP A 191 0.51 -0.01 -1.50
N ASP A 192 0.85 -1.27 -1.23
CA ASP A 192 2.05 -1.92 -1.73
C ASP A 192 1.79 -2.56 -3.11
N PRO A 193 2.35 -2.03 -4.21
CA PRO A 193 2.17 -2.57 -5.56
C PRO A 193 2.69 -4.01 -5.73
N GLU A 194 3.54 -4.49 -4.82
CA GLU A 194 4.12 -5.84 -4.83
C GLU A 194 3.52 -6.73 -3.74
N HIS A 195 2.36 -6.34 -3.20
CA HIS A 195 1.69 -7.12 -2.18
C HIS A 195 1.44 -8.57 -2.64
N TRP A 196 1.63 -9.54 -1.74
CA TRP A 196 1.59 -10.97 -2.05
C TRP A 196 0.27 -11.45 -2.65
N MET A 197 -0.85 -10.75 -2.39
CA MET A 197 -2.15 -11.06 -2.98
C MET A 197 -2.11 -10.97 -4.52
N TYR A 198 -1.26 -10.11 -5.06
CA TYR A 198 -1.17 -9.89 -6.51
C TYR A 198 -0.40 -10.99 -7.25
N GLN A 199 0.28 -11.90 -6.55
CA GLN A 199 0.92 -13.06 -7.19
C GLN A 199 -0.11 -14.09 -7.73
N TYR A 200 -1.38 -13.97 -7.32
CA TYR A 200 -2.44 -14.90 -7.73
C TYR A 200 -3.01 -14.56 -9.10
N TYR A 201 -2.78 -13.35 -9.65
CA TYR A 201 -3.20 -13.01 -11.02
C TYR A 201 -2.61 -13.97 -12.04
N ASP A 202 -1.32 -14.28 -11.90
CA ASP A 202 -0.59 -15.17 -12.82
C ASP A 202 -1.07 -16.63 -12.75
N ARG A 203 -1.92 -16.96 -11.76
CA ARG A 203 -2.50 -18.30 -11.56
C ARG A 203 -3.94 -18.40 -12.06
N VAL A 204 -4.53 -17.30 -12.53
CA VAL A 204 -5.90 -17.29 -13.03
C VAL A 204 -5.95 -17.92 -14.42
N ASP A 205 -6.76 -18.96 -14.55
CA ASP A 205 -7.11 -19.58 -15.83
C ASP A 205 -8.49 -19.06 -16.26
N ALA A 206 -8.51 -18.17 -17.26
CA ALA A 206 -9.73 -17.54 -17.75
C ALA A 206 -10.68 -18.54 -18.44
N GLU A 207 -10.14 -19.54 -19.14
CA GLU A 207 -10.95 -20.55 -19.83
C GLU A 207 -11.63 -21.48 -18.83
N LEU A 208 -10.90 -21.89 -17.78
CA LEU A 208 -11.46 -22.67 -16.67
C LEU A 208 -12.59 -21.90 -15.95
N LEU A 209 -12.38 -20.62 -15.66
CA LEU A 209 -13.42 -19.79 -15.04
C LEU A 209 -14.65 -19.67 -15.97
N GLN A 210 -14.47 -19.45 -17.27
CA GLN A 210 -15.57 -19.38 -18.23
C GLN A 210 -16.36 -20.70 -18.31
N LEU A 211 -15.67 -21.84 -18.27
CA LEU A 211 -16.30 -23.16 -18.20
C LEU A 211 -17.14 -23.31 -16.93
N ILE A 212 -16.58 -22.94 -15.77
CA ILE A 212 -17.29 -23.00 -14.48
C ILE A 212 -18.53 -22.11 -14.50
N ALA A 213 -18.43 -20.89 -15.04
CA ALA A 213 -19.58 -19.99 -15.16
C ALA A 213 -20.69 -20.61 -16.03
N SER A 214 -20.31 -21.20 -17.17
CA SER A 214 -21.24 -21.86 -18.09
C SER A 214 -21.95 -23.06 -17.46
N LEU A 215 -21.21 -23.91 -16.74
CA LEU A 215 -21.76 -25.05 -16.02
C LEU A 215 -22.65 -24.60 -14.84
N SER A 216 -22.25 -23.55 -14.12
CA SER A 216 -23.04 -22.98 -13.03
C SER A 216 -24.35 -22.38 -13.54
N PHE A 217 -24.34 -21.73 -14.71
CA PHE A 217 -25.55 -21.24 -15.36
C PHE A 217 -26.46 -22.38 -15.81
N LYS A 218 -25.89 -23.48 -16.35
CA LYS A 218 -26.66 -24.68 -16.68
C LYS A 218 -27.31 -25.28 -15.43
N GLN A 219 -26.54 -25.44 -14.34
CA GLN A 219 -27.02 -25.94 -13.06
C GLN A 219 -28.18 -25.07 -12.52
N TRP A 220 -28.04 -23.74 -12.57
CA TRP A 220 -29.10 -22.81 -12.18
C TRP A 220 -30.39 -23.01 -12.99
N LYS A 221 -30.29 -23.16 -14.32
CA LYS A 221 -31.47 -23.44 -15.17
C LYS A 221 -32.17 -24.74 -14.79
N LEU A 222 -31.41 -25.80 -14.48
CA LEU A 222 -31.97 -27.08 -14.08
C LEU A 222 -32.62 -27.00 -12.70
N ARG A 223 -31.98 -26.35 -11.73
CA ARG A 223 -32.54 -26.11 -10.39
C ARG A 223 -33.84 -25.31 -10.46
N LYS A 224 -33.90 -24.28 -11.32
CA LYS A 224 -35.15 -23.54 -11.57
C LYS A 224 -36.26 -24.45 -12.12
N LYS A 225 -35.96 -25.28 -13.13
CA LYS A 225 -36.91 -26.25 -13.67
C LYS A 225 -37.37 -27.28 -12.64
N LEU A 226 -36.47 -27.70 -11.74
CA LEU A 226 -36.78 -28.65 -10.67
C LEU A 226 -37.81 -28.06 -9.71
N ILE A 227 -37.60 -26.83 -9.25
CA ILE A 227 -38.53 -26.11 -8.36
C ILE A 227 -39.91 -25.92 -9.03
N GLU A 228 -39.93 -25.65 -10.34
CA GLU A 228 -41.18 -25.46 -11.10
C GLU A 228 -41.88 -26.78 -11.46
N SER A 229 -41.21 -27.94 -11.33
CA SER A 229 -41.72 -29.24 -11.78
C SER A 229 -42.68 -29.85 -10.77
N LYS A 230 -43.89 -30.18 -11.22
CA LYS A 230 -44.87 -31.01 -10.49
C LYS A 230 -44.83 -32.49 -10.88
N ASN A 231 -43.99 -32.86 -11.84
CA ASN A 231 -43.93 -34.22 -12.39
C ASN A 231 -42.82 -35.03 -11.72
N LYS A 232 -43.19 -36.06 -10.94
CA LYS A 232 -42.25 -36.91 -10.18
C LYS A 232 -41.15 -37.56 -11.04
N ARG A 233 -41.45 -37.96 -12.29
CA ARG A 233 -40.45 -38.59 -13.17
C ARG A 233 -39.44 -37.55 -13.68
N LEU A 234 -39.93 -36.37 -14.05
CA LEU A 234 -39.08 -35.26 -14.47
C LEU A 234 -38.20 -34.76 -13.32
N THR A 235 -38.77 -34.65 -12.11
CA THR A 235 -38.04 -34.29 -10.89
C THR A 235 -36.84 -35.21 -10.67
N LYS A 236 -37.03 -36.54 -10.67
CA LYS A 236 -35.92 -37.50 -10.52
C LYS A 236 -34.85 -37.37 -11.61
N GLN A 237 -35.26 -37.11 -12.85
CA GLN A 237 -34.34 -36.91 -13.96
C GLN A 237 -33.50 -35.64 -13.77
N LEU A 238 -34.14 -34.54 -13.35
CA LEU A 238 -33.48 -33.26 -13.10
C LEU A 238 -32.51 -33.36 -11.92
N GLU A 239 -32.89 -34.03 -10.84
CA GLU A 239 -32.02 -34.30 -9.68
C GLU A 239 -30.74 -35.03 -10.11
N SER A 240 -30.87 -36.10 -10.90
CA SER A 240 -29.72 -36.85 -11.42
C SER A 240 -28.82 -36.03 -12.34
N GLU A 241 -29.40 -35.19 -13.21
CA GLU A 241 -28.60 -34.29 -14.07
C GLU A 241 -27.88 -33.20 -13.26
N ILE A 242 -28.51 -32.68 -12.22
CA ILE A 242 -27.91 -31.69 -11.31
C ILE A 242 -26.75 -32.32 -10.54
N GLU A 243 -26.90 -33.56 -10.07
CA GLU A 243 -25.86 -34.28 -9.34
C GLU A 243 -24.61 -34.54 -10.21
N ASP A 244 -24.78 -35.01 -11.46
CA ASP A 244 -23.67 -35.16 -12.41
C ASP A 244 -22.95 -33.83 -12.69
N LEU A 245 -23.71 -32.74 -12.86
CA LEU A 245 -23.13 -31.41 -13.03
C LEU A 245 -22.41 -30.91 -11.77
N GLU A 246 -22.89 -31.25 -10.58
CA GLU A 246 -22.26 -30.90 -9.32
C GLU A 246 -20.91 -31.58 -9.15
N GLN A 247 -20.81 -32.86 -9.47
CA GLN A 247 -19.54 -33.58 -9.43
C GLN A 247 -18.51 -32.96 -10.39
N ARG A 248 -18.94 -32.61 -11.62
CA ARG A 248 -18.09 -31.90 -12.58
C ARG A 248 -17.67 -30.53 -12.08
N LEU A 249 -18.61 -29.77 -11.51
CA LEU A 249 -18.33 -28.46 -10.93
C LEU A 249 -17.35 -28.56 -9.75
N HIS A 250 -17.48 -29.56 -8.87
CA HIS A 250 -16.51 -29.81 -7.81
C HIS A 250 -15.11 -30.02 -8.37
N PHE A 251 -14.96 -30.84 -9.41
CA PHE A 251 -13.68 -31.08 -10.06
C PHE A 251 -13.07 -29.83 -10.69
N PHE A 252 -13.86 -29.02 -11.42
CA PHE A 252 -13.31 -27.80 -12.04
C PHE A 252 -13.01 -26.71 -11.01
N ARG A 253 -13.88 -26.54 -10.00
CA ARG A 253 -13.70 -25.56 -8.93
C ARG A 253 -12.48 -25.88 -8.06
N SER A 254 -12.18 -27.17 -7.83
CA SER A 254 -11.00 -27.60 -7.05
C SER A 254 -9.65 -27.22 -7.70
N LYS A 255 -9.68 -26.84 -8.98
CA LYS A 255 -8.52 -26.37 -9.75
C LYS A 255 -8.51 -24.86 -9.97
N ALA A 256 -9.62 -24.17 -9.67
CA ALA A 256 -9.80 -22.78 -10.04
C ALA A 256 -9.16 -21.80 -9.03
N VAL A 257 -8.49 -20.81 -9.58
CA VAL A 257 -8.05 -19.60 -8.89
C VAL A 257 -8.77 -18.41 -9.51
N MET A 258 -9.38 -17.58 -8.68
CA MET A 258 -10.01 -16.33 -9.11
C MET A 258 -9.47 -15.17 -8.30
N VAL A 259 -9.11 -14.10 -8.99
CA VAL A 259 -8.84 -12.80 -8.39
C VAL A 259 -9.90 -11.83 -8.88
N MET A 260 -10.53 -11.09 -7.95
CA MET A 260 -11.54 -10.11 -8.27
C MET A 260 -11.27 -8.75 -7.62
N GLU A 261 -11.39 -7.70 -8.41
CA GLU A 261 -11.27 -6.31 -8.01
C GLU A 261 -12.58 -5.58 -8.27
N TYR A 262 -13.18 -5.01 -7.22
CA TYR A 262 -14.40 -4.23 -7.38
C TYR A 262 -14.41 -3.00 -6.47
N SER A 263 -14.94 -1.91 -6.99
CA SER A 263 -15.12 -0.65 -6.25
C SER A 263 -16.36 -0.68 -5.37
N SER A 264 -16.42 0.25 -4.41
CA SER A 264 -17.59 0.54 -3.58
C SER A 264 -18.84 0.86 -4.39
N ILE A 265 -18.68 1.34 -5.63
CA ILE A 265 -19.77 1.68 -6.55
C ILE A 265 -20.65 0.45 -6.84
N GLN A 266 -20.09 -0.76 -6.83
CA GLN A 266 -20.87 -1.99 -7.02
C GLN A 266 -21.94 -2.19 -5.94
N ASN A 267 -21.79 -1.53 -4.79
CA ASN A 267 -22.75 -1.56 -3.69
C ASN A 267 -23.52 -0.25 -3.52
N MET A 268 -23.52 0.63 -4.53
CA MET A 268 -24.18 1.95 -4.47
C MET A 268 -25.68 1.85 -4.17
N HIS A 269 -26.35 0.79 -4.62
CA HIS A 269 -27.77 0.54 -4.34
C HIS A 269 -28.06 0.27 -2.86
N VAL A 270 -27.07 -0.19 -2.08
CA VAL A 270 -27.17 -0.34 -0.61
C VAL A 270 -26.62 0.88 0.11
N LEU A 271 -25.48 1.42 -0.34
CA LEU A 271 -24.79 2.55 0.31
C LEU A 271 -25.48 3.89 0.10
N GLY A 272 -26.19 4.07 -1.02
CA GLY A 272 -26.74 5.35 -1.44
C GLY A 272 -25.72 6.27 -2.10
N TYR A 273 -26.22 7.19 -2.92
CA TYR A 273 -25.40 8.15 -3.67
C TYR A 273 -24.60 9.07 -2.74
N ASP A 274 -25.21 9.58 -1.67
CA ASP A 274 -24.58 10.56 -0.77
C ASP A 274 -23.37 9.98 -0.03
N THR A 275 -23.45 8.70 0.39
CA THR A 275 -22.33 8.00 1.02
C THR A 275 -21.13 7.88 0.07
N ILE A 276 -21.37 7.52 -1.19
CA ILE A 276 -20.31 7.46 -2.21
C ILE A 276 -19.74 8.85 -2.44
N LYS A 277 -20.58 9.89 -2.53
CA LYS A 277 -20.14 11.27 -2.69
C LYS A 277 -19.27 11.74 -1.52
N GLU A 278 -19.61 11.35 -0.29
CA GLU A 278 -18.78 11.62 0.89
C GLU A 278 -17.43 10.90 0.81
N PHE A 279 -17.39 9.64 0.37
CA PHE A 279 -16.13 8.93 0.15
C PHE A 279 -15.22 9.67 -0.83
N LEU A 280 -15.77 10.25 -1.90
CA LEU A 280 -15.02 11.01 -2.91
C LEU A 280 -14.44 12.33 -2.38
N THR A 281 -14.80 12.79 -1.19
CA THR A 281 -14.19 13.98 -0.55
C THR A 281 -12.83 13.68 0.11
N ASN A 282 -12.46 12.40 0.26
CA ASN A 282 -11.18 11.99 0.80
C ASN A 282 -10.02 12.30 -0.19
N PRO A 283 -8.76 12.30 0.26
CA PRO A 283 -7.62 12.45 -0.64
C PRO A 283 -7.67 11.47 -1.81
N VAL A 284 -7.27 11.92 -3.01
CA VAL A 284 -7.33 11.12 -4.24
C VAL A 284 -6.70 9.74 -4.07
N SER A 285 -5.55 9.64 -3.41
CA SER A 285 -4.90 8.35 -3.15
C SER A 285 -5.76 7.40 -2.32
N ASP A 286 -6.47 7.92 -1.31
CA ASP A 286 -7.32 7.12 -0.44
C ASP A 286 -8.58 6.67 -1.18
N VAL A 287 -9.14 7.53 -2.04
CA VAL A 287 -10.27 7.21 -2.92
C VAL A 287 -9.87 6.11 -3.91
N MET A 288 -8.75 6.28 -4.60
CA MET A 288 -8.26 5.32 -5.59
C MET A 288 -8.09 3.94 -4.96
N LEU A 289 -7.42 3.85 -3.81
CA LEU A 289 -7.18 2.57 -3.13
C LEU A 289 -8.44 1.99 -2.47
N ASN A 290 -9.08 2.74 -1.59
CA ASN A 290 -10.08 2.19 -0.67
C ASN A 290 -11.51 2.24 -1.22
N VAL A 291 -11.79 3.05 -2.25
CA VAL A 291 -13.14 3.22 -2.81
C VAL A 291 -13.20 2.61 -4.20
N LEU A 292 -12.26 2.99 -5.06
CA LEU A 292 -12.24 2.55 -6.45
C LEU A 292 -11.52 1.22 -6.66
N SER A 293 -10.77 0.74 -5.66
CA SER A 293 -9.94 -0.48 -5.75
C SER A 293 -8.98 -0.41 -6.94
N ILE A 294 -8.35 0.75 -7.14
CA ILE A 294 -7.35 0.95 -8.19
C ILE A 294 -5.98 0.66 -7.61
N ARG A 295 -5.29 -0.31 -8.21
CA ARG A 295 -3.95 -0.73 -7.80
C ARG A 295 -2.97 0.45 -7.91
N PRO A 296 -2.15 0.72 -6.88
CA PRO A 296 -1.16 1.76 -6.95
C PRO A 296 -0.07 1.36 -7.96
N THR A 297 0.38 2.32 -8.78
CA THR A 297 1.63 2.16 -9.53
C THR A 297 2.81 2.27 -8.56
N LYS A 298 3.97 1.70 -8.94
CA LYS A 298 5.17 1.66 -8.07
C LYS A 298 5.54 3.01 -7.44
N GLY A 299 5.22 4.13 -8.08
CA GLY A 299 5.47 5.49 -7.56
C GLY A 299 4.73 5.86 -6.29
N LEU A 300 3.49 5.38 -6.08
CA LEU A 300 2.61 5.89 -5.00
C LEU A 300 3.12 5.60 -3.59
N ARG A 301 3.97 4.60 -3.38
CA ARG A 301 4.57 4.26 -2.07
C ARG A 301 5.71 5.19 -1.66
N TYR A 302 6.30 5.90 -2.61
CA TYR A 302 7.49 6.71 -2.38
C TYR A 302 7.13 8.17 -2.11
N TYR A 303 7.97 8.85 -1.34
CA TYR A 303 7.81 10.27 -1.04
C TYR A 303 7.95 11.12 -2.32
N TYR A 304 8.87 10.74 -3.21
CA TYR A 304 9.08 11.36 -4.52
C TYR A 304 8.32 10.60 -5.62
N MET A 305 6.98 10.51 -5.51
CA MET A 305 6.16 9.55 -6.26
C MET A 305 6.26 9.66 -7.79
N TYR A 306 6.50 10.87 -8.31
CA TYR A 306 6.57 11.15 -9.75
C TYR A 306 8.02 11.24 -10.25
N LEU A 307 9.03 11.05 -9.39
CA LEU A 307 10.43 11.13 -9.80
C LEU A 307 10.76 10.00 -10.77
N ASP A 308 11.24 10.43 -11.93
CA ASP A 308 11.50 9.60 -13.09
C ASP A 308 12.78 10.08 -13.77
N ARG A 309 13.70 9.15 -14.08
CA ARG A 309 15.03 9.47 -14.60
C ARG A 309 14.97 9.99 -16.02
N GLU A 310 14.05 9.51 -16.85
CA GLU A 310 13.94 9.93 -18.24
C GLU A 310 13.24 11.28 -18.35
N LYS A 311 12.25 11.55 -17.49
CA LYS A 311 11.52 12.83 -17.49
C LYS A 311 12.27 13.97 -16.81
N HIS A 312 12.95 13.68 -15.69
CA HIS A 312 13.57 14.69 -14.85
C HIS A 312 15.10 14.67 -14.91
N GLY A 313 15.70 13.59 -15.40
CA GLY A 313 17.14 13.53 -15.61
C GLY A 313 17.53 14.25 -16.90
N PHE A 314 18.65 14.95 -16.87
CA PHE A 314 19.36 15.37 -18.08
C PHE A 314 20.82 14.92 -17.99
N SER A 315 21.45 14.74 -19.14
CA SER A 315 22.88 14.51 -19.26
C SER A 315 23.48 15.67 -20.03
N GLY A 316 24.25 16.51 -19.33
CA GLY A 316 24.93 17.65 -19.91
C GLY A 316 26.41 17.37 -20.23
N ILE A 317 26.83 16.13 -20.43
CA ILE A 317 28.27 15.80 -20.53
C ILE A 317 28.96 16.61 -21.63
N ASN A 318 30.02 17.32 -21.25
CA ASN A 318 30.88 18.06 -22.16
C ASN A 318 31.96 17.15 -22.74
N TRP A 319 31.64 16.47 -23.85
CA TRP A 319 32.57 15.51 -24.46
C TRP A 319 33.90 16.12 -24.89
N ASP A 320 33.91 17.38 -25.34
CA ASP A 320 35.15 18.07 -25.72
C ASP A 320 36.10 18.26 -24.53
N TYR A 321 35.54 18.49 -23.34
CA TYR A 321 36.32 18.56 -22.11
C TYR A 321 36.77 17.17 -21.65
N VAL A 322 35.88 16.19 -21.69
CA VAL A 322 36.16 14.80 -21.29
C VAL A 322 37.29 14.20 -22.12
N GLN A 323 37.29 14.41 -23.44
CA GLN A 323 38.33 13.88 -24.34
C GLN A 323 39.72 14.51 -24.13
N LYS A 324 39.77 15.75 -23.63
CA LYS A 324 41.03 16.48 -23.41
C LYS A 324 41.64 16.22 -22.02
N LYS A 325 40.91 15.54 -21.14
CA LYS A 325 41.29 15.32 -19.75
C LYS A 325 42.00 13.98 -19.57
N ASN A 326 43.03 13.94 -18.73
CA ASN A 326 43.71 12.67 -18.45
C ASN A 326 42.83 11.77 -17.57
N ALA A 327 42.97 10.45 -17.71
CA ALA A 327 42.14 9.46 -17.04
C ALA A 327 42.15 9.53 -15.50
N LEU A 328 43.17 10.15 -14.89
CA LEU A 328 43.32 10.27 -13.43
C LEU A 328 42.98 11.65 -12.88
N ASP A 329 42.70 12.64 -13.73
CA ASP A 329 42.41 13.99 -13.28
C ASP A 329 40.99 14.07 -12.69
N LYS A 330 40.84 14.63 -11.48
CA LYS A 330 39.53 14.85 -10.85
C LYS A 330 38.64 15.72 -11.72
N TRP A 331 37.40 15.30 -12.00
CA TRP A 331 36.40 16.09 -12.73
C TRP A 331 36.12 17.45 -12.05
N ASP A 332 35.93 18.49 -12.86
CA ASP A 332 35.53 19.83 -12.40
C ASP A 332 34.20 20.23 -13.06
N TYR A 333 33.72 21.44 -12.78
CA TYR A 333 32.42 21.91 -13.27
C TYR A 333 32.25 21.86 -14.80
N GLN A 334 33.33 21.91 -15.58
CA GLN A 334 33.28 21.86 -17.05
C GLN A 334 32.90 20.47 -17.57
N TYR A 335 32.87 19.45 -16.71
CA TYR A 335 32.36 18.12 -17.03
C TYR A 335 30.91 18.15 -17.54
N THR A 336 30.10 19.09 -17.07
CA THR A 336 28.71 19.29 -17.50
C THR A 336 28.51 20.68 -18.10
N THR A 337 27.65 20.77 -19.11
CA THR A 337 27.12 22.03 -19.68
C THR A 337 25.75 22.38 -19.10
N GLY A 338 25.40 21.78 -17.96
CA GLY A 338 24.11 21.92 -17.32
C GLY A 338 23.86 23.30 -16.70
N ASP A 339 24.93 23.99 -16.27
CA ASP A 339 24.86 25.30 -15.64
C ASP A 339 24.91 26.46 -16.64
N ASP A 340 24.30 27.58 -16.25
CA ASP A 340 24.47 28.88 -16.89
C ASP A 340 25.66 29.55 -16.19
N ILE A 341 26.81 29.51 -16.88
CA ILE A 341 28.11 29.96 -16.38
C ILE A 341 28.15 31.45 -16.01
N ASN A 342 27.16 32.24 -16.43
CA ASN A 342 27.08 33.69 -16.18
C ASN A 342 26.09 34.05 -15.06
N LYS A 343 25.47 33.04 -14.42
CA LYS A 343 24.49 33.25 -13.34
C LYS A 343 24.97 32.72 -12.01
N GLU A 344 24.36 33.21 -10.94
CA GLU A 344 24.67 32.73 -9.59
C GLU A 344 24.24 31.28 -9.40
N LEU A 345 24.91 30.58 -8.49
CA LEU A 345 24.49 29.27 -8.01
C LEU A 345 23.75 29.43 -6.69
N VAL A 346 22.73 28.62 -6.46
CA VAL A 346 21.96 28.61 -5.22
C VAL A 346 22.31 27.34 -4.45
N LEU A 347 22.70 27.51 -3.21
CA LEU A 347 23.26 26.46 -2.36
C LEU A 347 22.30 26.18 -1.21
N CYS A 348 21.97 24.91 -0.96
CA CYS A 348 21.21 24.53 0.23
C CYS A 348 21.94 23.42 0.96
N PHE A 349 22.01 23.53 2.28
CA PHE A 349 22.64 22.53 3.14
C PHE A 349 21.60 21.72 3.90
N ASP A 350 21.90 20.45 4.16
CA ASP A 350 21.33 19.70 5.28
C ASP A 350 22.28 19.78 6.48
N TRP A 351 21.80 20.36 7.58
CA TRP A 351 22.60 20.71 8.76
C TRP A 351 22.70 19.55 9.79
N ASN A 352 22.54 18.31 9.35
CA ASN A 352 22.41 17.15 10.23
C ASN A 352 23.75 16.70 10.85
N ASN A 353 23.70 16.18 12.08
CA ASN A 353 24.85 15.80 12.91
C ASN A 353 25.58 14.51 12.49
N ASN A 354 25.09 13.78 11.47
CA ASN A 354 25.73 12.55 11.00
C ASN A 354 26.32 12.69 9.58
N VAL A 355 25.59 13.35 8.69
CA VAL A 355 25.98 13.61 7.31
C VAL A 355 25.55 15.03 6.97
N ILE A 356 26.49 15.85 6.51
CA ILE A 356 26.20 17.16 5.95
C ILE A 356 26.19 17.00 4.44
N SER A 357 25.13 17.47 3.79
CA SER A 357 25.04 17.52 2.34
C SER A 357 24.82 18.95 1.85
N LEU A 358 25.32 19.23 0.65
CA LEU A 358 25.24 20.52 -0.02
C LEU A 358 24.69 20.29 -1.43
N ALA A 359 23.45 20.72 -1.66
CA ALA A 359 22.83 20.68 -2.97
C ALA A 359 23.12 22.00 -3.73
N VAL A 360 23.55 21.86 -4.99
CA VAL A 360 23.82 23.00 -5.89
C VAL A 360 22.71 23.09 -6.93
N GLY A 361 21.91 24.14 -6.82
CA GLY A 361 20.80 24.42 -7.71
C GLY A 361 21.03 25.66 -8.58
N GLN A 362 20.38 25.71 -9.73
CA GLN A 362 20.27 26.93 -10.52
C GLN A 362 18.93 27.00 -11.24
N GLN A 363 18.26 28.16 -11.15
CA GLN A 363 17.05 28.41 -11.92
C GLN A 363 17.39 28.95 -13.31
N GLN A 364 16.85 28.29 -14.32
CA GLN A 364 16.99 28.66 -15.72
C GLN A 364 15.62 28.82 -16.37
N THR A 365 15.59 29.44 -17.56
CA THR A 365 14.39 29.59 -18.36
C THR A 365 14.65 29.00 -19.73
N LYS A 366 13.81 28.06 -20.16
CA LYS A 366 13.87 27.46 -21.50
C LYS A 366 12.47 27.44 -22.10
N ASN A 367 12.32 27.98 -23.31
CA ASN A 367 11.03 28.11 -24.01
C ASN A 367 9.96 28.81 -23.16
N GLY A 368 10.31 29.90 -22.48
CA GLY A 368 9.39 30.67 -21.62
C GLY A 368 9.02 30.00 -20.29
N ARG A 369 9.47 28.76 -20.04
CA ARG A 369 9.19 28.03 -18.80
C ARG A 369 10.40 27.99 -17.89
N LYS A 370 10.19 28.31 -16.61
CA LYS A 370 11.22 28.22 -15.56
C LYS A 370 11.53 26.75 -15.24
N ARG A 371 12.80 26.48 -14.95
CA ARG A 371 13.32 25.16 -14.58
C ARG A 371 14.31 25.31 -13.44
N LEU A 372 14.17 24.48 -12.42
CA LEU A 372 15.16 24.29 -11.38
C LEU A 372 16.05 23.12 -11.77
N ARG A 373 17.33 23.37 -12.02
CA ARG A 373 18.34 22.34 -12.24
C ARG A 373 19.11 22.06 -10.96
N LEU A 374 19.09 20.82 -10.52
CA LEU A 374 20.04 20.28 -9.55
C LEU A 374 21.32 19.88 -10.30
N LEU A 375 22.38 20.67 -10.13
CA LEU A 375 23.61 20.58 -10.90
C LEU A 375 24.63 19.62 -10.26
N ASN A 376 24.73 19.63 -8.93
CA ASN A 376 25.64 18.77 -8.19
C ASN A 376 25.15 18.60 -6.74
N ILE A 377 25.63 17.55 -6.07
CA ILE A 377 25.43 17.33 -4.64
C ILE A 377 26.73 16.86 -3.99
N PHE A 378 27.19 17.60 -2.99
CA PHE A 378 28.36 17.25 -2.18
C PHE A 378 27.89 16.72 -0.83
N TYR A 379 28.67 15.83 -0.22
CA TYR A 379 28.39 15.34 1.12
C TYR A 379 29.66 14.99 1.87
N SER A 380 29.60 15.10 3.20
CA SER A 380 30.68 14.75 4.13
C SER A 380 30.09 14.02 5.34
N MET A 381 30.77 12.96 5.78
CA MET A 381 30.52 12.35 7.09
C MET A 381 31.20 13.18 8.19
N LEU A 382 30.66 13.20 9.39
CA LEU A 382 31.29 13.92 10.51
C LEU A 382 32.40 13.09 11.17
N GLY A 383 33.59 13.70 11.26
CA GLY A 383 34.84 13.17 11.80
C GLY A 383 35.87 14.31 11.93
N PRO A 384 37.09 14.09 12.46
CA PRO A 384 38.08 15.16 12.66
C PRO A 384 38.43 15.85 11.33
N GLY A 385 38.15 17.16 11.21
CA GLY A 385 38.37 17.93 9.98
C GLY A 385 37.29 17.74 8.90
N GLN A 386 36.17 17.10 9.22
CA GLN A 386 35.03 16.85 8.33
C GLN A 386 33.78 17.59 8.83
N GLY A 387 32.95 18.12 7.91
CA GLY A 387 31.80 18.95 8.26
C GLY A 387 31.44 20.00 7.19
N ILE A 388 30.90 21.15 7.60
CA ILE A 388 30.51 22.24 6.69
C ILE A 388 31.70 22.71 5.84
N GLN A 389 32.87 22.86 6.46
CA GLN A 389 34.09 23.29 5.77
C GLN A 389 34.54 22.28 4.70
N ASP A 390 34.31 20.98 4.91
CA ASP A 390 34.69 19.95 3.93
C ASP A 390 33.81 20.02 2.68
N VAL A 391 32.48 20.09 2.84
CA VAL A 391 31.59 20.21 1.68
C VAL A 391 31.78 21.53 0.92
N VAL A 392 32.13 22.63 1.63
CA VAL A 392 32.50 23.90 0.98
C VAL A 392 33.80 23.75 0.21
N ARG A 393 34.83 23.10 0.76
CA ARG A 393 36.09 22.82 0.05
C ARG A 393 35.85 21.97 -1.20
N GLN A 394 35.06 20.90 -1.09
CA GLN A 394 34.70 20.06 -2.25
C GLN A 394 34.03 20.88 -3.35
N PHE A 395 33.10 21.77 -2.97
CA PHE A 395 32.45 22.70 -3.89
C PHE A 395 33.47 23.64 -4.55
N GLU A 396 34.35 24.28 -3.78
CA GLU A 396 35.33 25.23 -4.30
C GLU A 396 36.37 24.55 -5.20
N GLU A 397 36.79 23.32 -4.89
CA GLU A 397 37.65 22.51 -5.75
C GLU A 397 36.97 22.23 -7.09
N PHE A 398 35.70 21.80 -7.07
CA PHE A 398 34.96 21.46 -8.28
C PHE A 398 34.65 22.68 -9.15
N TYR A 399 34.31 23.82 -8.55
CA TYR A 399 33.98 25.06 -9.26
C TYR A 399 35.15 26.05 -9.36
N LYS A 400 36.38 25.62 -9.09
CA LYS A 400 37.58 26.49 -9.02
C LYS A 400 37.79 27.35 -10.28
N ALA A 401 37.62 26.73 -11.46
CA ALA A 401 37.82 27.36 -12.76
C ALA A 401 36.63 28.22 -13.22
N ARG A 402 35.53 28.27 -12.46
CA ARG A 402 34.35 29.06 -12.80
C ARG A 402 34.67 30.56 -12.69
N LYS A 403 34.42 31.30 -13.76
CA LYS A 403 34.67 32.75 -13.81
C LYS A 403 33.68 33.55 -12.96
N TYR A 404 32.40 33.21 -13.02
CA TYR A 404 31.35 33.90 -12.25
C TYR A 404 31.25 33.30 -10.84
N LYS A 405 31.96 33.89 -9.87
CA LYS A 405 32.05 33.39 -8.48
C LYS A 405 31.03 34.04 -7.55
N LYS A 406 29.73 33.85 -7.84
CA LYS A 406 28.62 34.31 -7.00
C LYS A 406 27.72 33.16 -6.59
N VAL A 407 27.49 33.02 -5.29
CA VAL A 407 26.61 32.00 -4.70
C VAL A 407 25.64 32.63 -3.69
N THR A 408 24.47 32.01 -3.54
CA THR A 408 23.48 32.36 -2.50
C THR A 408 23.13 31.12 -1.70
N ILE A 409 23.41 31.15 -0.39
CA ILE A 409 23.03 30.09 0.55
C ILE A 409 21.56 30.28 0.94
N VAL A 410 20.72 29.30 0.66
CA VAL A 410 19.32 29.29 1.08
C VAL A 410 19.14 28.37 2.28
N TYR A 411 18.38 28.81 3.28
CA TYR A 411 18.26 28.10 4.54
C TYR A 411 16.90 28.32 5.22
N ASP A 412 16.50 27.39 6.08
CA ASP A 412 15.32 27.53 6.94
C ASP A 412 15.70 27.88 8.39
N THR A 413 14.74 27.88 9.31
CA THR A 413 15.00 28.20 10.72
C THR A 413 16.04 27.28 11.38
N THR A 414 16.28 26.06 10.87
CA THR A 414 17.34 25.18 11.36
C THR A 414 18.72 25.79 11.13
N GLY A 415 18.91 26.53 10.04
CA GLY A 415 20.16 27.21 9.75
C GLY A 415 20.51 28.32 10.75
N ASP A 416 19.51 28.86 11.48
CA ASP A 416 19.69 29.89 12.51
C ASP A 416 20.02 29.32 13.90
N PHE A 417 20.21 28.01 14.02
CA PHE A 417 20.44 27.35 15.31
C PHE A 417 21.75 27.82 15.97
N VAL A 418 21.63 28.27 17.21
CA VAL A 418 22.73 28.64 18.12
C VAL A 418 22.43 28.07 19.50
N ASP A 419 23.47 27.59 20.19
CA ASP A 419 23.36 27.08 21.57
C ASP A 419 24.67 27.30 22.36
N ALA A 420 24.74 26.77 23.58
CA ALA A 420 25.92 26.90 24.43
C ALA A 420 27.21 26.29 23.83
N SER A 421 27.07 25.34 22.88
CA SER A 421 28.16 24.69 22.17
C SER A 421 28.47 25.33 20.80
N ARG A 422 27.56 26.16 20.28
CA ARG A 422 27.63 26.77 18.94
C ARG A 422 27.27 28.25 18.99
N ALA A 423 28.30 29.09 19.00
CA ALA A 423 28.19 30.55 19.07
C ALA A 423 27.79 31.22 17.74
N VAL A 424 27.85 30.50 16.61
CA VAL A 424 27.60 31.05 15.27
C VAL A 424 26.54 30.19 14.55
N PRO A 425 25.52 30.81 13.91
CA PRO A 425 24.55 30.08 13.10
C PRO A 425 25.20 29.26 11.98
N TYR A 426 24.61 28.12 11.64
CA TYR A 426 25.10 27.21 10.60
C TYR A 426 25.31 27.90 9.25
N TRP A 427 24.35 28.72 8.79
CA TRP A 427 24.49 29.43 7.51
C TRP A 427 25.66 30.41 7.50
N LYS A 428 25.97 31.01 8.66
CA LYS A 428 27.05 31.97 8.80
C LYS A 428 28.40 31.27 8.85
N GLU A 429 28.51 30.15 9.55
CA GLU A 429 29.70 29.28 9.48
C GLU A 429 29.95 28.81 8.03
N ALA A 430 28.91 28.36 7.32
CA ALA A 430 29.03 27.96 5.93
C ALA A 430 29.52 29.09 5.04
N ARG A 431 28.93 30.28 5.17
CA ARG A 431 29.35 31.48 4.44
C ARG A 431 30.81 31.85 4.71
N ASP A 432 31.20 31.86 5.98
CA ASP A 432 32.53 32.28 6.42
C ASP A 432 33.61 31.21 6.10
N SER A 433 33.20 30.00 5.70
CA SER A 433 34.09 28.92 5.24
C SER A 433 34.53 29.06 3.77
N PHE A 434 33.85 29.90 2.97
CA PHE A 434 34.25 30.15 1.58
C PHE A 434 35.51 31.02 1.52
N SER A 435 36.33 30.78 0.50
CA SER A 435 37.46 31.64 0.18
C SER A 435 37.01 33.03 -0.27
N LYS A 436 37.90 34.02 -0.18
CA LYS A 436 37.65 35.42 -0.57
C LYS A 436 37.35 35.59 -2.07
N ASP A 437 37.59 34.56 -2.87
CA ASP A 437 37.29 34.54 -4.30
C ASP A 437 35.79 34.50 -4.60
N TRP A 438 34.96 34.09 -3.64
CA TRP A 438 33.51 33.93 -3.82
C TRP A 438 32.73 35.07 -3.17
N PHE A 439 31.79 35.64 -3.91
CA PHE A 439 30.75 36.48 -3.35
C PHE A 439 29.61 35.59 -2.84
N VAL A 440 29.44 35.53 -1.51
CA VAL A 440 28.48 34.64 -0.85
C VAL A 440 27.35 35.44 -0.20
N GLY A 441 26.15 35.34 -0.76
CA GLY A 441 24.91 35.81 -0.16
C GLY A 441 24.24 34.74 0.69
N ALA A 442 23.26 35.14 1.52
CA ALA A 442 22.42 34.21 2.27
C ALA A 442 20.96 34.68 2.26
N GLN A 443 20.00 33.75 2.12
CA GLN A 443 18.58 34.06 2.05
C GLN A 443 17.74 33.00 2.77
N LYS A 444 16.95 33.44 3.75
CA LYS A 444 16.06 32.55 4.50
C LYS A 444 14.75 32.30 3.75
N TYR A 445 14.29 31.04 3.70
CA TYR A 445 12.96 30.66 3.21
C TYR A 445 12.02 30.25 4.35
N LYS A 446 10.71 30.25 4.09
CA LYS A 446 9.70 29.89 5.10
C LYS A 446 9.68 28.38 5.31
N VAL A 447 9.72 27.96 6.57
CA VAL A 447 9.61 26.54 6.95
C VAL A 447 8.29 25.95 6.44
N THR A 448 8.38 24.77 5.83
CA THR A 448 7.25 23.96 5.37
C THR A 448 7.23 22.61 6.09
N SER A 449 6.04 22.07 6.30
CA SER A 449 5.84 20.72 6.82
C SER A 449 6.17 19.66 5.77
N HIS A 450 6.48 18.43 6.20
CA HIS A 450 6.74 17.31 5.28
C HIS A 450 5.57 17.03 4.33
N ASP A 451 4.33 17.23 4.78
CA ASP A 451 3.13 17.05 3.97
C ASP A 451 3.01 18.14 2.88
N GLU A 452 3.35 19.39 3.20
CA GLU A 452 3.43 20.47 2.20
C GLU A 452 4.53 20.22 1.17
N ARG A 453 5.72 19.81 1.61
CA ARG A 453 6.84 19.47 0.72
C ARG A 453 6.49 18.33 -0.23
N PHE A 454 5.79 17.31 0.26
CA PHE A 454 5.30 16.20 -0.55
C PHE A 454 4.36 16.67 -1.67
N ARG A 455 3.41 17.58 -1.36
CA ARG A 455 2.52 18.16 -2.37
C ARG A 455 3.28 19.04 -3.37
N MET A 456 4.20 19.88 -2.89
CA MET A 456 5.05 20.71 -3.77
C MET A 456 5.85 19.85 -4.75
N TRP A 457 6.48 18.77 -4.27
CA TRP A 457 7.17 17.82 -5.14
C TRP A 457 6.25 17.16 -6.14
N ALA A 458 5.05 16.76 -5.71
CA ALA A 458 4.06 16.17 -6.59
C ALA A 458 3.67 17.13 -7.73
N GLU A 459 3.44 18.41 -7.43
CA GLU A 459 3.11 19.43 -8.42
C GLU A 459 4.26 19.70 -9.39
N VAL A 460 5.48 19.88 -8.87
CA VAL A 460 6.67 20.16 -9.67
C VAL A 460 7.01 19.01 -10.61
N MET A 461 7.02 17.77 -10.11
CA MET A 461 7.38 16.59 -10.90
C MET A 461 6.28 16.18 -11.89
N ASN A 462 5.01 16.43 -11.56
CA ASN A 462 3.91 16.18 -12.51
C ASN A 462 3.69 17.36 -13.48
N GLY A 463 4.55 18.39 -13.41
CA GLY A 463 4.52 19.52 -14.33
C GLY A 463 3.38 20.52 -14.14
N THR A 464 2.64 20.45 -13.03
CA THR A 464 1.61 21.43 -12.67
C THR A 464 2.13 22.55 -11.78
N GLY A 465 3.35 22.41 -11.25
CA GLY A 465 4.02 23.38 -10.40
C GLY A 465 4.60 24.58 -11.14
N PRO A 466 5.14 25.56 -10.39
CA PRO A 466 5.62 26.85 -10.92
C PRO A 466 6.89 26.76 -11.79
N PHE A 467 7.58 25.61 -11.76
CA PHE A 467 8.75 25.31 -12.60
C PHE A 467 8.84 23.80 -12.87
N CYS A 468 9.67 23.41 -13.83
CA CYS A 468 10.09 22.01 -14.01
C CYS A 468 11.33 21.72 -13.16
N PHE A 469 11.37 20.56 -12.52
CA PHE A 469 12.59 20.08 -11.87
C PHE A 469 13.39 19.19 -12.80
N GLU A 470 14.69 19.43 -12.86
CA GLU A 470 15.68 18.66 -13.63
C GLU A 470 16.90 18.35 -12.74
N PHE A 471 17.51 17.17 -12.89
CA PHE A 471 18.77 16.84 -12.21
C PHE A 471 19.81 16.29 -13.18
N GLU A 472 21.08 16.65 -12.99
CA GLU A 472 22.20 16.13 -13.77
C GLU A 472 22.44 14.66 -13.41
N THR A 473 22.25 13.77 -14.38
CA THR A 473 22.17 12.32 -14.14
C THR A 473 23.45 11.69 -13.64
N GLU A 474 24.61 12.23 -14.02
CA GLU A 474 25.91 11.71 -13.60
C GLU A 474 26.33 12.26 -12.23
N LEU A 475 26.21 13.56 -12.01
CA LEU A 475 26.65 14.22 -10.77
C LEU A 475 25.65 14.04 -9.61
N CYS A 476 24.36 13.84 -9.93
CA CYS A 476 23.28 13.72 -8.94
C CYS A 476 22.69 12.31 -8.87
N HIS A 477 23.41 11.28 -9.33
CA HIS A 477 22.95 9.88 -9.29
C HIS A 477 22.60 9.41 -7.87
N ASN A 478 23.41 9.80 -6.89
CA ASN A 478 23.17 9.45 -5.48
C ASN A 478 21.89 10.09 -4.94
N PHE A 479 21.58 11.33 -5.35
CA PHE A 479 20.27 11.91 -5.06
C PHE A 479 19.14 11.08 -5.67
N TYR A 480 19.23 10.70 -6.95
CA TYR A 480 18.19 9.92 -7.61
C TYR A 480 17.95 8.58 -6.90
N LYS A 481 19.03 7.85 -6.60
CA LYS A 481 18.98 6.58 -5.84
C LYS A 481 18.31 6.78 -4.48
N ALA A 482 18.77 7.73 -3.68
CA ALA A 482 18.22 8.03 -2.37
C ALA A 482 16.73 8.40 -2.46
N ALA A 483 16.37 9.33 -3.35
CA ALA A 483 14.99 9.78 -3.56
C ALA A 483 14.06 8.63 -4.00
N LYS A 484 14.53 7.71 -4.85
CA LYS A 484 13.76 6.52 -5.26
C LYS A 484 13.59 5.50 -4.14
N ALA A 485 14.45 5.52 -3.12
CA ALA A 485 14.35 4.63 -1.95
C ALA A 485 13.48 5.20 -0.82
N VAL A 486 13.28 6.53 -0.76
CA VAL A 486 12.51 7.18 0.31
C VAL A 486 11.03 6.79 0.22
N LYS A 487 10.59 5.90 1.12
CA LYS A 487 9.19 5.55 1.30
C LYS A 487 8.44 6.69 2.00
N ARG A 488 7.15 6.82 1.72
CA ARG A 488 6.27 7.69 2.48
C ARG A 488 5.74 6.96 3.71
N LYS A 489 5.63 7.66 4.83
CA LYS A 489 4.93 7.23 6.04
C LYS A 489 3.65 8.04 6.17
N THR A 490 2.54 7.34 6.36
CA THR A 490 1.22 7.96 6.49
C THR A 490 0.74 7.84 7.93
N SER A 491 0.33 8.95 8.54
CA SER A 491 -0.26 8.95 9.89
C SER A 491 -1.56 9.76 9.89
N LYS A 492 -2.49 9.41 10.79
CA LYS A 492 -3.72 10.20 10.99
C LYS A 492 -3.57 11.06 12.24
N LYS A 493 -3.72 12.37 12.12
CA LYS A 493 -3.73 13.29 13.26
C LYS A 493 -4.96 14.19 13.21
N TRP A 494 -5.51 14.48 14.39
CA TRP A 494 -6.55 15.49 14.52
C TRP A 494 -5.95 16.87 14.27
N LYS A 495 -6.41 17.56 13.22
CA LYS A 495 -6.09 18.97 12.96
C LYS A 495 -7.32 19.82 13.09
N ILE A 496 -7.15 21.02 13.62
CA ILE A 496 -8.19 22.06 13.61
C ILE A 496 -8.36 22.51 12.16
N VAL A 497 -9.50 22.19 11.56
CA VAL A 497 -9.85 22.57 10.18
C VAL A 497 -10.62 23.89 10.13
N ASP A 498 -11.25 24.28 11.23
CA ASP A 498 -11.87 25.58 11.40
C ASP A 498 -11.46 26.17 12.76
N LYS A 499 -10.58 27.19 12.72
CA LYS A 499 -10.10 27.85 13.93
C LYS A 499 -11.20 28.62 14.66
N ARG A 500 -12.20 29.15 13.96
CA ARG A 500 -13.28 29.95 14.56
C ARG A 500 -14.28 29.06 15.31
N ARG A 501 -14.55 27.87 14.78
CA ARG A 501 -15.49 26.90 15.39
C ARG A 501 -14.80 25.80 16.21
N GLN A 502 -13.47 25.86 16.36
CA GLN A 502 -12.64 24.79 16.93
C GLN A 502 -12.92 23.39 16.35
N LYS A 503 -13.39 23.30 15.10
CA LYS A 503 -13.76 22.03 14.48
C LYS A 503 -12.49 21.27 14.16
N LYS A 504 -12.35 20.05 14.71
CA LYS A 504 -11.25 19.14 14.40
C LYS A 504 -11.71 18.12 13.35
N ALA A 505 -10.84 17.83 12.41
CA ALA A 505 -11.00 16.71 11.50
C ALA A 505 -9.77 15.80 11.59
N LEU A 506 -9.99 14.52 11.33
CA LEU A 506 -8.90 13.57 11.22
C LEU A 506 -8.25 13.76 9.84
N VAL A 507 -7.02 14.26 9.83
CA VAL A 507 -6.28 14.55 8.59
C VAL A 507 -5.14 13.55 8.44
N THR A 508 -5.01 13.02 7.23
CA THR A 508 -3.88 12.20 6.82
C THR A 508 -2.65 13.09 6.62
N ILE A 509 -1.57 12.80 7.33
CA ILE A 509 -0.27 13.48 7.23
C ILE A 509 0.73 12.53 6.59
N ILE A 510 1.45 13.05 5.60
CA ILE A 510 2.48 12.32 4.88
C ILE A 510 3.85 12.84 5.31
N GLU A 511 4.72 11.91 5.71
CA GLU A 511 6.10 12.15 6.13
C GLU A 511 7.04 11.21 5.35
N LYS A 512 8.35 11.49 5.36
CA LYS A 512 9.34 10.50 4.90
C LYS A 512 9.43 9.38 5.93
N ASP A 513 9.50 8.14 5.48
CA ASP A 513 9.79 7.02 6.37
C ASP A 513 11.28 7.00 6.71
N LYS A 514 11.61 7.42 7.93
CA LYS A 514 12.99 7.46 8.45
C LYS A 514 13.41 6.18 9.17
N SER A 515 12.61 5.10 9.11
CA SER A 515 12.90 3.86 9.84
C SER A 515 14.23 3.22 9.45
N SER A 516 14.66 3.37 8.18
CA SER A 516 15.97 2.93 7.69
C SER A 516 17.16 3.74 8.26
N GLU A 517 16.93 4.95 8.78
CA GLU A 517 17.98 5.77 9.42
C GLU A 517 18.28 5.30 10.87
N THR A 518 17.37 4.55 11.48
CA THR A 518 17.43 4.12 12.90
C THR A 518 17.88 2.67 13.13
N ASP A 519 18.30 1.96 12.08
CA ASP A 519 18.56 0.53 12.17
C ASP A 519 19.83 0.24 13.00
N LYS A 520 19.63 -0.04 14.30
CA LYS A 520 20.68 -0.49 15.23
C LYS A 520 21.16 -1.93 14.94
N LYS A 521 20.58 -2.61 13.94
CA LYS A 521 20.83 -4.00 13.58
C LYS A 521 21.66 -4.16 12.30
N GLY A 522 22.84 -3.56 12.23
CA GLY A 522 23.98 -4.08 11.44
C GLY A 522 23.89 -4.12 9.90
N THR A 523 22.74 -3.97 9.26
CA THR A 523 22.63 -3.83 7.79
C THR A 523 22.81 -2.38 7.41
N LYS A 524 24.07 -1.92 7.36
CA LYS A 524 24.42 -0.60 6.81
C LYS A 524 24.08 -0.55 5.32
N ILE A 525 22.92 0.04 4.98
CA ILE A 525 22.71 0.60 3.65
C ILE A 525 23.87 1.59 3.39
N PRO A 526 24.54 1.56 2.22
CA PRO A 526 25.56 2.54 1.89
C PRO A 526 25.06 3.97 2.13
N LEU A 527 25.86 4.84 2.75
CA LEU A 527 25.43 6.19 3.13
C LEU A 527 24.94 7.03 1.93
N GLU A 528 25.45 6.72 0.74
CA GLU A 528 25.04 7.27 -0.56
C GLU A 528 23.57 6.98 -0.92
N GLU A 529 22.93 6.04 -0.23
CA GLU A 529 21.56 5.60 -0.45
C GLU A 529 20.62 5.99 0.72
N GLN A 530 21.11 6.76 1.70
CA GLN A 530 20.33 7.25 2.83
C GLN A 530 19.55 8.54 2.50
N SER A 531 18.42 8.76 3.19
CA SER A 531 17.50 9.89 2.96
C SER A 531 18.11 11.28 3.22
N HIS A 532 19.23 11.39 3.93
CA HIS A 532 19.90 12.66 4.25
C HIS A 532 20.27 13.50 3.02
N ILE A 533 20.70 12.86 1.93
CA ILE A 533 21.05 13.52 0.66
C ILE A 533 19.84 14.27 0.06
N THR A 534 18.62 13.82 0.36
CA THR A 534 17.40 14.41 -0.19
C THR A 534 16.94 15.68 0.52
N GLU A 535 17.38 15.93 1.76
CA GLU A 535 16.92 17.08 2.57
C GLU A 535 17.49 18.41 2.05
N ALA A 536 18.75 18.44 1.62
CA ALA A 536 19.34 19.63 0.99
C ALA A 536 18.60 20.00 -0.31
N VAL A 537 18.18 19.00 -1.10
CA VAL A 537 17.42 19.21 -2.34
C VAL A 537 15.99 19.66 -2.05
N ASP A 538 15.36 19.17 -0.98
CA ASP A 538 14.06 19.66 -0.53
C ASP A 538 14.10 21.16 -0.21
N GLY A 539 15.16 21.63 0.46
CA GLY A 539 15.33 23.04 0.78
C GLY A 539 15.45 23.93 -0.47
N LEU A 540 16.22 23.51 -1.48
CA LEU A 540 16.27 24.17 -2.79
C LEU A 540 14.88 24.25 -3.43
N MET A 541 14.17 23.12 -3.48
CA MET A 541 12.84 23.04 -4.07
C MET A 541 11.87 24.00 -3.38
N VAL A 542 11.85 24.01 -2.04
CA VAL A 542 10.98 24.89 -1.25
C VAL A 542 11.29 26.37 -1.50
N TYR A 543 12.58 26.73 -1.51
CA TYR A 543 13.02 28.10 -1.80
C TYR A 543 12.49 28.59 -3.14
N PHE A 544 12.76 27.84 -4.22
CA PHE A 544 12.33 28.24 -5.56
C PHE A 544 10.80 28.18 -5.70
N PHE A 545 10.13 27.24 -5.03
CA PHE A 545 8.67 27.18 -5.07
C PHE A 545 8.08 28.48 -4.51
N GLN A 546 8.55 28.90 -3.33
CA GLN A 546 8.12 30.14 -2.70
C GLN A 546 8.46 31.38 -3.54
N GLU A 547 9.67 31.46 -4.09
CA GLU A 547 10.09 32.58 -4.95
C GLU A 547 9.15 32.74 -6.15
N ASN A 548 8.76 31.61 -6.77
CA ASN A 548 7.95 31.63 -7.98
C ASN A 548 6.45 31.78 -7.74
N THR A 549 5.91 31.36 -6.60
CA THR A 549 4.47 31.49 -6.29
C THR A 549 4.13 32.76 -5.55
N LEU A 550 5.03 33.27 -4.70
CA LEU A 550 4.76 34.44 -3.86
C LEU A 550 5.27 35.75 -4.46
N GLY A 551 6.00 35.70 -5.58
CA GLY A 551 6.50 36.89 -6.28
C GLY A 551 7.51 37.73 -5.49
N GLN A 552 7.99 37.24 -4.34
CA GLN A 552 8.95 37.93 -3.48
C GLN A 552 10.36 37.43 -3.77
N LYS A 553 11.21 38.27 -4.36
CA LYS A 553 12.65 38.20 -4.09
C LYS A 553 12.82 38.64 -2.64
N PHE A 554 13.13 37.73 -1.71
CA PHE A 554 13.48 38.13 -0.35
C PHE A 554 14.85 38.84 -0.39
N ASN A 555 14.85 40.11 -0.77
CA ASN A 555 16.01 40.99 -0.73
C ASN A 555 16.32 41.35 0.73
N PHE A 556 16.94 40.43 1.46
CA PHE A 556 17.76 40.82 2.60
C PHE A 556 19.19 40.92 2.09
N LYS A 557 19.54 42.07 1.51
CA LYS A 557 20.93 42.48 1.43
C LYS A 557 21.39 42.71 2.86
N ILE A 558 21.96 41.70 3.50
CA ILE A 558 22.77 41.90 4.69
C ILE A 558 24.11 42.46 4.18
N ARG A 559 24.40 43.71 4.56
CA ARG A 559 25.71 44.34 4.33
C ARG A 559 26.83 43.56 5.00
#